data_AF-A0A528N4W3-F1
#
_entry.id   AF-A0A528N4W3-F1
#
_cell.length_a   1.000
_cell.length_b   1.000
_cell.length_c   1.000
_cell.angle_alpha   90.00
_cell.angle_beta   90.00
_cell.angle_gamma   90.00
#
_symmetry.space_group_name_H-M   'P 1'
#
loop_
_entity.id
_entity.type
_entity.pdbx_description
1 polymer ?
#
loop_
_entity_poly.entity_id
_entity_poly.type
_entity_poly.pdbx_seq_one_letter_code
_entity_poly.pdbx_strand_id
1 'polypeptide(L)'
;VISTSGDRIQDRPLSEAGGKGLFTKEIEEALLARHIDIAVHSSKDMPTVLPDGLELSAFLPREDARDAFVGKAAKTIAGLPHGAKVGSSPLRRQ
;
A
#
# COMPACT_ATOMS: atom_id res chain seq x y z
N VAL A 1 2.17 -18.01 2.47
CA VAL A 1 1.64 -16.76 1.87
C VAL A 1 0.34 -16.44 2.58
N ILE A 2 0.17 -15.22 3.07
CA ILE A 2 -1.01 -14.79 3.83
C ILE A 2 -1.81 -13.83 2.96
N SER A 3 -3.12 -14.05 2.81
CA SER A 3 -4.01 -13.13 2.09
C SER A 3 -4.58 -12.10 3.05
N THR A 4 -4.44 -10.83 2.71
CA THR A 4 -4.92 -9.70 3.51
C THR A 4 -6.29 -9.22 3.04
N SER A 5 -6.98 -8.46 3.88
CA SER A 5 -8.25 -7.83 3.49
C SER A 5 -8.08 -6.88 2.30
N GLY A 6 -6.94 -6.18 2.23
CA GLY A 6 -6.57 -5.32 1.12
C GLY A 6 -6.39 -6.05 -0.20
N ASP A 7 -5.99 -7.34 -0.19
CA ASP A 7 -5.92 -8.16 -1.41
C ASP A 7 -7.31 -8.55 -1.93
N ARG A 8 -8.26 -8.73 -1.01
CA ARG A 8 -9.62 -9.21 -1.30
C ARG A 8 -10.56 -8.11 -1.78
N ILE A 9 -10.32 -6.85 -1.38
CA ILE A 9 -11.14 -5.72 -1.79
C ILE A 9 -10.59 -5.17 -3.12
N GLN A 10 -11.27 -5.49 -4.22
CA GLN A 10 -10.87 -5.08 -5.58
C GLN A 10 -11.96 -4.31 -6.33
N ASP A 11 -13.18 -4.25 -5.77
CA ASP A 11 -14.39 -3.76 -6.42
C ASP A 11 -14.79 -2.33 -6.04
N ARG A 12 -14.08 -1.72 -5.07
CA ARG A 12 -14.33 -0.35 -4.59
C ARG A 12 -13.05 0.33 -4.11
N PRO A 13 -13.04 1.67 -4.00
CA PRO A 13 -11.90 2.41 -3.46
C PRO A 13 -11.57 1.98 -2.02
N LEU A 14 -10.27 1.81 -1.72
CA LEU A 14 -9.81 1.47 -0.37
C LEU A 14 -10.18 2.54 0.68
N SER A 15 -10.35 3.79 0.28
CA SER A 15 -10.83 4.87 1.15
C SER A 15 -12.26 4.65 1.66
N GLU A 16 -13.07 3.89 0.92
CA GLU A 16 -14.46 3.56 1.29
C GLU A 16 -14.56 2.24 2.06
N ALA A 17 -13.52 1.40 2.01
CA ALA A 17 -13.50 0.11 2.70
C ALA A 17 -13.53 0.24 4.23
N GLY A 18 -13.05 1.37 4.76
CA GLY A 18 -12.90 1.58 6.20
C GLY A 18 -11.90 0.62 6.85
N GLY A 19 -11.50 0.91 8.08
CA GLY A 19 -10.58 0.07 8.85
C GLY A 19 -9.10 0.42 8.68
N LYS A 20 -8.35 0.30 9.78
CA LYS A 20 -6.88 0.42 9.80
C LYS A 20 -6.25 -0.94 9.47
N GLY A 21 -5.09 -0.94 8.83
CA GLY A 21 -4.30 -2.15 8.62
C GLY A 21 -4.83 -3.11 7.56
N LEU A 22 -5.49 -2.61 6.50
CA LEU A 22 -6.02 -3.45 5.42
C LEU A 22 -5.01 -4.44 4.83
N PHE A 23 -3.73 -4.07 4.81
CA PHE A 23 -2.62 -4.90 4.30
C PHE A 23 -1.72 -5.47 5.40
N THR A 24 -2.01 -5.20 6.68
CA THR A 24 -1.11 -5.58 7.78
C THR A 24 -1.78 -6.51 8.79
N LYS A 25 -3.08 -6.35 9.04
CA LYS A 25 -3.80 -7.01 10.13
C LYS A 25 -3.60 -8.54 10.17
N GLU A 26 -3.86 -9.24 9.07
CA GLU A 26 -3.75 -10.70 9.05
C GLU A 26 -2.31 -11.21 9.24
N ILE A 27 -1.32 -10.39 8.88
CA ILE A 27 0.10 -10.71 9.04
C ILE A 27 0.53 -10.44 10.49
N GLU A 28 0.07 -9.33 11.09
CA GLU A 28 0.26 -8.99 12.50
C GLU A 28 -0.35 -10.06 13.41
N GLU A 29 -1.56 -10.53 13.12
CA GLU A 29 -2.21 -11.63 13.83
C GLU A 29 -1.38 -12.94 13.74
N ALA A 30 -0.79 -13.22 12.57
CA ALA A 30 0.07 -14.39 12.40
C ALA A 30 1.40 -14.28 13.17
N LEU A 31 1.99 -13.09 13.28
CA LEU A 31 3.18 -12.83 14.11
C LEU A 31 2.84 -13.02 15.60
N LEU A 32 1.76 -12.42 16.08
CA LEU A 32 1.33 -12.52 17.48
C LEU A 32 0.96 -13.96 17.87
N ALA A 33 0.34 -14.71 16.96
CA ALA A 33 0.05 -16.13 17.14
C ALA A 33 1.29 -17.05 16.98
N ARG A 34 2.46 -16.48 16.67
CA ARG A 34 3.70 -17.22 16.40
C ARG A 34 3.58 -18.25 15.27
N HIS A 35 2.73 -17.97 14.28
CA HIS A 35 2.65 -18.76 13.04
C HIS A 35 3.75 -18.39 12.04
N ILE A 36 4.32 -17.18 12.19
CA ILE A 36 5.47 -16.69 11.44
C ILE A 36 6.42 -15.98 12.40
N ASP A 37 7.72 -15.98 12.07
CA ASP A 37 8.75 -15.35 12.90
C ASP A 37 9.01 -13.89 12.50
N ILE A 38 8.90 -13.59 11.19
CA ILE A 38 9.11 -12.26 10.63
C ILE A 38 8.06 -11.96 9.55
N ALA A 39 7.78 -10.67 9.36
CA ALA A 39 6.95 -10.16 8.28
C ALA A 39 7.71 -9.12 7.45
N VAL A 40 7.43 -9.08 6.16
CA VAL A 40 8.00 -8.11 5.23
C VAL A 40 6.86 -7.30 4.62
N HIS A 41 6.93 -5.98 4.75
CA HIS A 41 5.92 -5.06 4.27
C HIS A 41 6.53 -3.97 3.38
N SER A 42 5.72 -3.43 2.46
CA SER A 42 5.99 -2.10 1.93
C SER A 42 5.77 -1.09 3.06
N SER A 43 6.81 -0.31 3.41
CA SER A 43 6.73 0.60 4.56
C SER A 43 5.63 1.66 4.45
N LYS A 44 5.20 2.01 3.23
CA LYS A 44 4.11 2.95 2.97
C LYS A 44 2.74 2.47 3.49
N ASP A 45 2.59 1.15 3.66
CA ASP A 45 1.33 0.52 4.04
C ASP A 45 1.28 0.19 5.55
N MET A 46 2.37 0.46 6.28
CA MET A 46 2.43 0.27 7.74
C MET A 46 1.62 1.35 8.48
N PRO A 47 0.88 1.00 9.54
CA PRO A 47 0.25 1.99 10.40
C PRO A 47 1.30 2.80 11.15
N THR A 48 0.98 4.06 11.46
CA THR A 48 1.86 4.95 12.23
C THR A 48 1.99 4.54 13.69
N VAL A 49 1.03 3.78 14.21
CA VAL A 49 1.05 3.16 15.54
C VAL A 49 0.95 1.66 15.33
N LEU A 50 1.97 0.94 15.75
CA LEU A 50 2.01 -0.51 15.68
C LEU A 50 1.18 -1.13 16.81
N PRO A 51 0.62 -2.34 16.62
CA PRO A 51 0.06 -3.10 17.72
C PRO A 51 1.10 -3.39 18.80
N ASP A 52 0.67 -3.44 20.06
CA ASP A 52 1.54 -3.81 21.17
C ASP A 52 2.17 -5.19 20.96
N GLY A 53 3.46 -5.32 21.31
CA GLY A 53 4.22 -6.56 21.16
C GLY A 53 4.82 -6.77 19.76
N LEU A 54 4.59 -5.86 18.81
CA LEU A 54 5.21 -5.86 17.50
C LEU A 54 6.10 -4.62 17.31
N GLU A 55 7.18 -4.78 16.55
CA GLU A 55 8.08 -3.68 16.19
C GLU A 55 8.58 -3.80 14.74
N LEU A 56 8.97 -2.67 14.16
CA LEU A 56 9.71 -2.63 12.91
C LEU A 56 11.21 -2.65 13.22
N SER A 57 11.80 -3.84 13.27
CA SER A 57 13.19 -4.04 13.69
C SER A 57 14.23 -3.77 12.58
N ALA A 58 13.81 -3.72 11.32
CA ALA A 58 14.72 -3.53 10.18
C ALA A 58 14.09 -2.72 9.05
N PHE A 59 14.92 -1.90 8.42
CA PHE A 59 14.63 -1.24 7.15
C PHE A 59 15.75 -1.57 6.18
N LEU A 60 15.39 -2.09 5.00
CA LEU A 60 16.33 -2.36 3.93
C LEU A 60 16.72 -1.04 3.23
N PRO A 61 17.82 -1.01 2.45
CA PRO A 61 18.16 0.14 1.62
C PRO A 61 16.96 0.56 0.77
N ARG A 62 16.66 1.86 0.80
CA ARG A 62 15.47 2.40 0.14
C ARG A 62 15.67 2.40 -1.37
N GLU A 63 14.69 1.86 -2.08
CA GLU A 63 14.61 1.96 -3.54
C GLU A 63 14.16 3.36 -4.01
N ASP A 64 14.17 3.56 -5.32
CA ASP A 64 13.66 4.79 -5.93
C ASP A 64 12.23 5.11 -5.45
N ALA A 65 12.09 6.25 -4.77
CA ALA A 65 10.84 6.68 -4.14
C ALA A 65 9.94 7.52 -5.07
N ARG A 66 10.35 7.75 -6.32
CA ARG A 66 9.61 8.59 -7.27
C ARG A 66 8.33 7.91 -7.75
N ASP A 67 7.30 8.71 -7.97
CA ASP A 67 6.13 8.25 -8.72
C ASP A 67 6.49 8.16 -10.22
N ALA A 68 5.89 7.20 -10.93
CA ALA A 68 6.08 7.02 -12.37
C ALA A 68 4.80 7.40 -13.13
N PHE A 69 4.95 8.10 -14.24
CA PHE A 69 3.86 8.33 -15.19
C PHE A 69 3.79 7.16 -16.18
N VAL A 70 2.61 6.54 -16.28
CA VAL A 70 2.38 5.38 -17.16
C VAL A 70 1.19 5.67 -18.06
N GLY A 71 1.40 5.63 -19.36
CA GLY A 71 0.35 5.87 -20.35
C GLY A 71 0.86 5.74 -21.78
N LYS A 72 -0.06 5.48 -22.71
CA LYS A 72 0.25 5.38 -24.15
C LYS A 72 0.01 6.69 -24.90
N ALA A 73 -0.83 7.58 -24.36
CA ALA A 73 -1.30 8.78 -25.05
C ALA A 73 -0.26 9.91 -25.09
N ALA A 74 0.66 9.95 -24.12
CA ALA A 74 1.70 10.97 -24.02
C ALA A 74 2.93 10.41 -23.30
N LYS A 75 4.08 11.07 -23.46
CA LYS A 75 5.33 10.73 -22.74
C LYS A 75 5.41 11.36 -21.34
N THR A 76 4.65 12.42 -21.09
CA THR A 76 4.63 13.17 -19.84
C THR A 76 3.21 13.62 -19.52
N ILE A 77 2.96 13.96 -18.25
CA ILE A 77 1.67 14.52 -17.81
C ILE A 77 1.34 15.80 -18.58
N ALA A 78 2.33 16.68 -18.77
CA ALA A 78 2.15 17.95 -19.50
C ALA A 78 1.81 17.76 -20.99
N GLY A 79 2.08 16.58 -21.56
CA GLY A 79 1.72 16.25 -22.93
C GLY A 79 0.31 15.67 -23.09
N LEU A 80 -0.47 15.52 -22.01
CA LEU A 80 -1.83 15.01 -22.11
C LEU A 80 -2.77 16.04 -22.75
N PRO A 81 -3.72 15.60 -23.61
CA PRO A 81 -4.73 16.50 -24.14
C PRO A 81 -5.62 17.04 -23.01
N HIS A 82 -6.14 18.25 -23.20
CA HIS A 82 -7.10 18.83 -22.26
C HIS A 82 -8.30 17.89 -22.07
N GLY A 83 -8.72 17.69 -20.83
CA GLY A 83 -9.80 16.77 -20.48
C GLY A 83 -9.40 15.28 -20.43
N ALA A 84 -8.11 14.95 -20.56
CA ALA A 84 -7.63 13.58 -20.35
C ALA A 84 -7.96 13.06 -18.94
N LYS A 85 -8.34 11.78 -18.86
CA LYS A 85 -8.59 11.10 -17.57
C LYS A 85 -7.29 10.47 -17.06
N VAL A 86 -6.95 10.73 -15.80
CA VAL A 86 -5.81 10.11 -15.10
C VAL A 86 -6.35 9.24 -13.96
N GLY A 87 -5.98 7.96 -13.95
CA GLY A 87 -6.39 7.03 -12.91
C GLY A 87 -5.41 7.03 -11.74
N SER A 88 -5.88 7.35 -10.54
CA SER A 88 -5.12 7.20 -9.29
C SER A 88 -6.06 7.01 -8.10
N SER A 89 -5.91 5.91 -7.37
CA SER A 89 -6.69 5.64 -6.16
C SER A 89 -6.20 6.41 -4.92
N PRO A 90 -4.89 6.61 -4.68
CA PRO A 90 -4.43 7.40 -3.55
C PRO A 90 -4.68 8.90 -3.75
N LEU A 91 -5.34 9.54 -2.76
CA LEU A 91 -5.61 10.99 -2.75
C LEU A 91 -4.36 11.84 -2.89
N ARG A 92 -3.20 11.39 -2.38
CA ARG A 92 -1.92 12.10 -2.47
C ARG A 92 -1.51 12.46 -3.92
N ARG A 93 -2.00 11.71 -4.91
CA ARG A 93 -1.63 11.87 -6.33
C ARG A 93 -2.72 12.54 -7.17
N GLN A 94 -3.86 12.89 -6.57
CA GLN A 94 -4.94 13.64 -7.22
C GLN A 94 -4.69 15.14 -7.07
#